data_AF-A0A414ZLY3-F1
#
_entry.id   AF-A0A414ZLY3-F1
#
_cell.length_a   1.000
_cell.length_b   1.000
_cell.length_c   1.000
_cell.angle_alpha   90.00
_cell.angle_beta   90.00
_cell.angle_gamma   90.00
#
_symmetry.space_group_name_H-M   'P 1'
#
loop_
_entity.id
_entity.type
_entity.pdbx_description
1 polymer ?
#
loop_
_entity_poly.entity_id
_entity_poly.type
_entity_poly.pdbx_seq_one_letter_code
_entity_poly.pdbx_strand_id
1 'polypeptide(L)' 'MNFLDIFKKNTTVDSTGILSEPGDKLEARVTNSNRKVVKIQKDNGDSKYSATQYPNGTVVETKVTKRK' A
#
# COMPACT_ATOMS: atom_id res chain seq x y z
N MET A 1 -3.62 6.60 -7.44
CA MET A 1 -4.19 5.39 -6.81
C MET A 1 -4.12 5.53 -5.31
N ASN A 2 -5.24 5.35 -4.61
CA ASN A 2 -5.25 5.24 -3.15
C ASN A 2 -5.03 3.76 -2.79
N PHE A 3 -3.89 3.44 -2.18
CA PHE A 3 -3.54 2.04 -1.93
C PHE A 3 -4.43 1.39 -0.85
N LEU A 4 -5.13 2.17 -0.03
CA LEU A 4 -6.13 1.65 0.91
C LEU A 4 -7.38 1.10 0.20
N ASP A 5 -7.56 1.41 -1.09
CA ASP A 5 -8.66 0.87 -1.89
C ASP A 5 -8.55 -0.65 -2.09
N ILE A 6 -7.41 -1.26 -1.82
CA ILE A 6 -7.25 -2.72 -1.79
C ILE A 6 -8.18 -3.40 -0.77
N PHE A 7 -8.65 -2.65 0.23
CA PHE A 7 -9.61 -3.13 1.22
C PHE A 7 -11.07 -2.84 0.85
N LYS A 8 -11.34 -2.21 -0.30
CA LYS A 8 -12.70 -1.98 -0.80
C LYS A 8 -13.17 -3.20 -1.58
N LYS A 9 -14.43 -3.58 -1.34
CA LYS A 9 -15.02 -4.84 -1.86
C LYS A 9 -15.32 -4.80 -3.37
N ASN A 10 -15.43 -3.62 -3.99
CA ASN A 10 -15.90 -3.45 -5.37
C ASN A 10 -15.08 -2.43 -6.16
N THR A 11 -13.86 -2.79 -6.58
CA THR A 11 -13.12 -1.97 -7.55
C THR A 11 -12.71 -2.84 -8.71
N THR A 12 -13.27 -2.57 -9.90
CA THR A 12 -12.63 -2.86 -11.17
C THR A 12 -11.26 -2.18 -11.11
N VAL A 13 -10.24 -2.95 -10.76
CA VAL A 13 -8.88 -2.45 -10.58
C VAL A 13 -8.41 -2.01 -11.97
N ASP A 14 -8.25 -0.69 -12.15
CA ASP A 14 -7.64 -0.13 -13.36
C ASP A 14 -6.38 -0.95 -13.70
N SER A 15 -6.25 -1.28 -14.99
CA SER A 15 -5.37 -2.32 -15.52
C SER A 15 -3.87 -2.13 -15.26
N THR A 16 -3.48 -1.01 -14.66
CA THR A 16 -2.15 -0.82 -14.08
C THR A 16 -2.07 -1.51 -12.72
N GLY A 17 -1.56 -2.74 -12.72
CA GLY A 17 -1.34 -3.51 -11.50
C GLY A 17 -0.53 -2.73 -10.46
N ILE A 18 -0.89 -2.87 -9.18
CA ILE A 18 -0.18 -2.21 -8.07
C ILE A 18 1.31 -2.64 -8.04
N LEU A 19 1.60 -3.86 -8.50
CA LEU A 19 2.93 -4.40 -8.72
C LEU A 19 3.13 -4.58 -10.23
N SER A 20 4.26 -4.13 -10.73
CA SER A 20 4.53 -4.03 -12.17
C SER A 20 5.78 -4.77 -12.59
N GLU A 21 6.78 -4.90 -11.71
CA GLU A 21 8.08 -5.49 -12.03
C GLU A 21 8.42 -6.69 -11.14
N PRO A 22 9.21 -7.66 -11.64
CA PRO A 22 9.74 -8.74 -10.80
C PRO A 22 10.52 -8.19 -9.60
N GLY A 23 10.19 -8.66 -8.41
CA GLY A 23 10.81 -8.19 -7.15
C GLY A 23 9.98 -7.12 -6.41
N ASP A 24 8.96 -6.54 -7.04
CA ASP A 24 7.95 -5.73 -6.36
C ASP A 24 7.25 -6.55 -5.28
N LYS A 25 6.92 -5.92 -4.15
CA LYS A 25 6.23 -6.57 -3.01
C LYS A 25 5.06 -5.74 -2.53
N LEU A 26 3.93 -6.41 -2.29
CA LEU A 26 2.77 -5.87 -1.60
C LEU A 26 2.48 -6.68 -0.33
N GLU A 27 2.27 -5.98 0.77
CA GLU A 27 1.75 -6.56 2.01
C GLU A 27 0.52 -5.76 2.42
N ALA A 28 -0.63 -6.42 2.53
CA ALA A 28 -1.86 -5.84 3.04
C ALA A 28 -2.39 -6.68 4.19
N ARG A 29 -2.73 -6.04 5.31
CA ARG A 29 -3.26 -6.72 6.49
C ARG A 29 -4.26 -5.87 7.25
N VAL A 30 -5.21 -6.54 7.88
CA VAL A 30 -6.08 -5.96 8.91
C VAL A 30 -5.59 -6.48 10.27
N THR A 31 -5.31 -5.58 11.22
CA THR A 31 -4.86 -5.96 12.56
C THR A 31 -6.04 -6.27 13.48
N ASN A 32 -5.78 -6.97 14.60
CA ASN A 32 -6.79 -7.21 15.65
C ASN A 32 -7.41 -5.92 16.21
N SER A 33 -6.69 -4.80 16.12
CA SER A 33 -7.16 -3.47 16.49
C SER A 33 -7.91 -2.74 15.36
N ASN A 34 -8.36 -3.46 14.33
CA ASN A 34 -9.07 -2.94 13.15
C ASN A 34 -8.30 -1.88 12.34
N ARG A 35 -6.97 -1.90 12.41
CA ARG A 35 -6.14 -1.03 11.55
C ARG A 35 -5.96 -1.72 10.21
N LYS A 36 -6.10 -0.95 9.13
CA LYS A 36 -5.83 -1.41 7.76
C LYS A 36 -4.45 -0.92 7.36
N VAL A 37 -3.53 -1.83 7.10
CA VAL A 37 -2.14 -1.52 6.79
C VAL A 37 -1.81 -2.03 5.40
N VAL A 38 -1.26 -1.15 4.55
CA VAL A 38 -0.68 -1.51 3.26
C VAL A 38 0.78 -1.10 3.24
N LYS A 39 1.64 -1.95 2.70
CA LYS A 39 3.04 -1.66 2.40
C LYS A 39 3.34 -2.12 0.98
N ILE A 40 4.08 -1.30 0.27
CA ILE A 40 4.50 -1.53 -1.11
C ILE A 40 5.97 -1.22 -1.19
N GLN A 41 6.73 -2.12 -1.81
CA GLN A 41 8.13 -1.92 -2.12
C GLN A 41 8.32 -2.15 -3.62
N LYS A 42 8.95 -1.18 -4.27
CA LYS A 42 9.29 -1.18 -5.69
C LYS A 42 10.75 -0.83 -5.88
N ASP A 43 11.26 -0.98 -7.10
CA ASP A 43 12.62 -0.58 -7.48
C ASP A 43 13.67 -1.27 -6.59
N ASN A 44 13.51 -2.57 -6.34
CA ASN A 44 14.36 -3.34 -5.42
C ASN A 44 14.46 -2.73 -3.99
N GLY A 45 13.43 -2.02 -3.55
CA GLY A 45 13.36 -1.38 -2.23
C GLY A 45 13.88 0.06 -2.19
N ASP A 46 14.21 0.67 -3.34
CA ASP A 46 14.55 2.09 -3.45
C ASP A 46 13.30 2.99 -3.35
N SER A 47 12.14 2.46 -3.73
CA SER A 47 10.84 3.07 -3.50
C SER A 47 10.03 2.27 -2.51
N LYS A 48 9.61 2.90 -1.41
CA LYS A 48 8.70 2.29 -0.43
C LYS A 48 7.52 3.21 -0.18
N TYR A 49 6.34 2.62 -0.11
CA TYR A 49 5.13 3.30 0.31
C TYR A 49 4.44 2.48 1.39
N SER A 50 3.90 3.13 2.41
CA SER A 50 3.00 2.48 3.36
C SER A 50 1.88 3.41 3.78
N ALA A 51 0.69 2.84 3.95
CA ALA A 51 -0.47 3.52 4.50
C ALA A 51 -1.03 2.70 5.67
N THR A 52 -1.38 3.38 6.76
CA THR A 52 -2.12 2.81 7.88
C THR A 52 -3.37 3.63 8.13
N GLN A 53 -4.52 3.01 7.94
CA GLN A 53 -5.80 3.57 8.36
C GLN A 53 -6.19 3.02 9.73
N TYR A 54 -6.46 3.92 10.66
CA TYR A 54 -6.92 3.63 12.00
C TYR A 54 -8.45 3.53 12.05
N PRO A 55 -9.02 2.85 13.07
CA PRO A 55 -10.48 2.71 13.21
C PRO A 55 -11.23 4.04 13.30
N ASN A 56 -10.59 5.07 13.85
CA ASN A 56 -11.13 6.42 13.95
C ASN A 56 -11.12 7.19 12.60
N GLY A 57 -10.70 6.54 11.51
CA GLY A 57 -10.62 7.13 10.18
C GLY A 57 -9.30 7.85 9.89
N THR A 58 -8.41 8.05 10.87
CA THR A 58 -7.10 8.66 10.65
C THR A 58 -6.27 7.82 9.69
N VAL A 59 -5.61 8.45 8.73
CA VAL A 59 -4.70 7.78 7.79
C VAL A 59 -3.30 8.36 7.98
N VAL A 60 -2.32 7.47 8.19
CA VAL A 60 -0.90 7.81 8.23
C VAL A 60 -0.22 7.20 7.02
N GLU A 61 0.43 8.04 6.23
CA GLU A 61 1.15 7.65 5.03
C GLU A 61 2.65 7.88 5.19
N THR A 62 3.44 7.01 4.57
CA THR A 62 4.89 7.17 4.50
C THR A 62 5.34 6.82 3.10
N LYS A 63 6.11 7.72 2.49
CA LYS A 63 6.74 7.52 1.19
C LYS A 63 8.24 7.71 1.34
N VAL A 64 9.00 6.73 0.87
CA VAL A 64 10.46 6.76 0.85
C VAL A 64 10.91 6.59 -0.59
N THR A 65 11.80 7.46 -1.03
CA THR A 65 12.46 7.37 -2.33
C THR A 65 13.94 7.64 -2.10
N LYS A 66 14.79 6.65 -2.41
CA LYS A 66 16.24 6.85 -2.39
C LYS A 66 16.65 7.53 -3.69
N ARG A 67 17.36 8.66 -3.58
CA ARG A 67 18.03 9.30 -4.71
C ARG A 67 19.49 8.86 -4.68
N LYS A 68 19.97 8.30 -5.79
CA LYS A 68 21.40 8.04 -6.00
C LYS A 68 22.09 9.28 -6.52
#